data_AF-A0A2N1VUZ8-F1
#
_entry.id   AF-A0A2N1VUZ8-F1
#
_cell.length_a   1.000
_cell.length_b   1.000
_cell.length_c   1.000
_cell.angle_alpha   90.00
_cell.angle_beta   90.00
_cell.angle_gamma   90.00
#
_symmetry.space_group_name_H-M   'P 1'
#
loop_
_entity.id
_entity.type
_entity.pdbx_description
1 polymer ?
#
loop_
_entity_poly.entity_id
_entity_poly.type
_entity_poly.pdbx_seq_one_letter_code
_entity_poly.pdbx_strand_id
1 'polypeptide(L)'
;MDIFKQKRYLILLVVLLIIFNLATLIMIWLNKPQRPIMDRQHQGPGQETTHIKQLLKDELGFDETQIKQYLKMQAEQRKKVLQLQNEIQQIKKQMFDEVLKDSPEPTLSDSLLTLTQEKMVVLEQLTYSYLLELKNLCKPEQRDKLKFLIGEFFRQNPPGGINSDRPPPPPPFGAEQPPHKN
;
A
#
# COMPACT_ATOMS: atom_id res chain seq x y z
N MET A 1 -9.24 -34.19 -50.89
CA MET A 1 -8.78 -32.82 -50.58
C MET A 1 -9.71 -32.33 -49.48
N ASP A 2 -9.34 -32.31 -48.18
CA ASP A 2 -9.15 -31.01 -47.50
C ASP A 2 -8.65 -31.11 -46.03
N ILE A 3 -7.93 -32.18 -45.64
CA ILE A 3 -7.36 -32.28 -44.28
C ILE A 3 -6.29 -31.19 -44.06
N PHE A 4 -5.53 -30.84 -45.10
CA PHE A 4 -4.51 -29.78 -45.06
C PHE A 4 -5.13 -28.37 -44.97
N LYS A 5 -6.33 -28.15 -45.53
CA LYS A 5 -7.04 -26.87 -45.39
C LYS A 5 -7.63 -26.71 -43.99
N GLN A 6 -8.15 -27.79 -43.41
CA GLN A 6 -8.72 -27.79 -42.05
C GLN A 6 -7.66 -27.50 -40.98
N LYS A 7 -6.46 -28.08 -41.09
CA LYS A 7 -5.34 -27.75 -40.17
C LYS A 7 -4.88 -26.30 -40.31
N ARG A 8 -4.81 -25.77 -41.54
CA ARG A 8 -4.47 -24.35 -41.79
C ARG A 8 -5.53 -23.41 -41.23
N TYR A 9 -6.82 -23.76 -41.32
CA TYR A 9 -7.91 -22.99 -40.74
C TYR A 9 -7.88 -23.00 -39.21
N LEU A 10 -7.61 -24.17 -38.59
CA LEU A 10 -7.44 -24.27 -37.14
C LEU A 10 -6.24 -23.45 -36.65
N ILE A 11 -5.10 -23.51 -37.35
CA ILE A 11 -3.91 -22.70 -37.02
C ILE A 11 -4.24 -21.20 -37.17
N LEU A 12 -4.91 -20.80 -38.24
CA LEU A 12 -5.32 -19.42 -38.48
C LEU A 12 -6.27 -18.93 -37.37
N LEU A 13 -7.20 -19.78 -36.93
CA LEU A 13 -8.13 -19.49 -35.84
C LEU A 13 -7.42 -19.37 -34.49
N VAL A 14 -6.44 -20.23 -34.20
CA VAL A 14 -5.61 -20.15 -32.99
C VAL A 14 -4.74 -18.89 -32.99
N VAL A 15 -4.11 -18.56 -34.11
CA VAL A 15 -3.30 -17.32 -34.25
C VAL A 15 -4.17 -16.09 -34.07
N LEU A 16 -5.37 -16.07 -34.65
CA LEU A 16 -6.34 -14.99 -34.48
C LEU A 16 -6.79 -14.85 -33.02
N LEU A 17 -7.02 -15.98 -32.32
CA LEU A 17 -7.38 -15.99 -30.91
C LEU A 17 -6.23 -15.45 -30.02
N ILE A 18 -4.99 -15.78 -30.36
CA ILE A 18 -3.79 -15.27 -29.67
C ILE A 18 -3.64 -13.77 -29.89
N ILE A 19 -3.78 -13.28 -31.13
CA ILE A 19 -3.72 -11.85 -31.45
C ILE A 19 -4.82 -11.09 -30.72
N PHE A 20 -6.04 -11.65 -30.64
CA PHE A 20 -7.14 -11.04 -29.92
C PHE A 20 -6.87 -10.96 -28.41
N ASN A 21 -6.32 -12.02 -27.81
CA ASN A 21 -5.90 -12.00 -26.40
C ASN A 21 -4.73 -11.04 -26.14
N LEU A 22 -3.76 -10.92 -27.07
CA LEU A 22 -2.69 -9.93 -26.96
C LEU A 22 -3.25 -8.51 -27.09
N ALA A 23 -4.16 -8.29 -28.03
CA ALA A 23 -4.80 -6.99 -28.24
C ALA A 23 -5.60 -6.56 -27.00
N THR A 24 -6.32 -7.47 -26.33
CA THR A 24 -7.01 -7.14 -25.06
C THR A 24 -6.01 -6.85 -23.94
N LEU A 25 -4.90 -7.58 -23.84
CA LEU A 25 -3.85 -7.31 -22.86
C LEU A 25 -3.20 -5.94 -23.09
N ILE A 26 -2.85 -5.64 -24.35
CA ILE A 26 -2.25 -4.37 -24.79
C ILE A 26 -3.26 -3.23 -24.60
N MET A 27 -4.53 -3.44 -24.91
CA MET A 27 -5.59 -2.47 -24.64
C MET A 27 -5.77 -2.24 -23.15
N ILE A 28 -5.73 -3.25 -22.29
CA ILE A 28 -5.78 -3.04 -20.82
C ILE A 28 -4.53 -2.29 -20.31
N TRP A 29 -3.37 -2.51 -20.94
CA TRP A 29 -2.12 -1.85 -20.57
C TRP A 29 -2.03 -0.40 -21.03
N LEU A 30 -2.37 -0.12 -22.29
CA LEU A 30 -2.39 1.22 -22.91
C LEU A 30 -3.58 2.04 -22.43
N ASN A 31 -4.72 1.38 -22.31
CA ASN A 31 -5.98 1.93 -21.89
C ASN A 31 -6.22 1.58 -20.43
N LYS A 32 -5.19 1.64 -19.57
CA LYS A 32 -5.37 1.69 -18.11
C LYS A 32 -6.47 2.73 -17.90
N PRO A 33 -7.71 2.33 -17.58
CA PRO A 33 -8.61 3.29 -17.02
C PRO A 33 -7.83 3.75 -15.80
N GLN A 34 -7.77 5.05 -15.56
CA GLN A 34 -7.78 5.46 -14.18
C GLN A 34 -8.94 4.67 -13.60
N ARG A 35 -8.63 3.57 -12.90
CA ARG A 35 -9.61 2.97 -12.01
C ARG A 35 -10.12 4.20 -11.26
N PRO A 36 -11.43 4.38 -11.06
CA PRO A 36 -11.83 5.09 -9.86
C PRO A 36 -11.30 4.22 -8.72
N ILE A 37 -10.01 4.34 -8.43
CA ILE A 37 -9.52 4.48 -7.08
C ILE A 37 -10.52 5.48 -6.54
N MET A 38 -11.42 5.04 -5.65
CA MET A 38 -12.18 5.96 -4.82
C MET A 38 -11.31 7.18 -4.61
N ASP A 39 -11.77 8.33 -5.11
CA ASP A 39 -11.08 9.61 -5.10
C ASP A 39 -10.73 10.00 -3.66
N ARG A 40 -9.69 9.38 -3.10
CA ARG A 40 -8.97 9.80 -1.91
C ARG A 40 -7.78 10.67 -2.28
N GLN A 41 -7.66 11.07 -3.56
CA GLN A 41 -6.46 11.74 -4.06
C GLN A 41 -6.69 13.02 -4.87
N HIS A 42 -7.91 13.59 -4.86
CA HIS A 42 -8.16 14.96 -5.35
C HIS A 42 -8.89 15.85 -4.35
N GLN A 43 -8.80 15.54 -3.05
CA GLN A 43 -9.04 16.58 -2.05
C GLN A 43 -7.78 17.43 -1.96
N GLY A 44 -7.83 18.66 -2.48
CA GLY A 44 -6.75 19.63 -2.25
C GLY A 44 -6.42 19.71 -0.75
N PRO A 45 -5.22 20.17 -0.36
CA PRO A 45 -4.74 20.14 1.02
C PRO A 45 -5.71 20.79 2.05
N GLY A 46 -6.65 21.62 1.61
CA GLY A 46 -7.73 22.15 2.46
C GLY A 46 -8.87 21.17 2.77
N GLN A 47 -9.32 20.34 1.82
CA GLN A 47 -10.52 19.49 2.00
C GLN A 47 -10.27 18.30 2.93
N GLU A 48 -9.09 17.67 2.82
CA GLU A 48 -8.68 16.56 3.68
C GLU A 48 -8.64 17.00 5.16
N THR A 49 -8.13 18.21 5.42
CA THR A 49 -8.08 18.76 6.78
C THR A 49 -9.48 19.06 7.33
N THR A 50 -10.42 19.49 6.50
CA THR A 50 -11.80 19.78 6.94
C THR A 50 -12.53 18.50 7.35
N HIS A 51 -12.39 17.43 6.57
CA HIS A 51 -13.02 16.14 6.89
C HIS A 51 -12.44 15.54 8.18
N ILE A 52 -11.12 15.59 8.36
CA ILE A 52 -10.48 15.09 9.59
C ILE A 52 -10.89 15.92 10.82
N LYS A 53 -11.01 17.25 10.69
CA LYS A 53 -11.52 18.10 11.77
C LYS A 53 -12.94 17.73 12.18
N GLN A 54 -13.83 17.49 11.21
CA GLN A 54 -15.21 17.07 11.47
C GLN A 54 -15.23 15.72 12.19
N LEU A 55 -14.50 14.72 11.68
CA LEU A 55 -14.39 13.42 12.33
C LEU A 55 -13.86 13.50 13.77
N LEU A 56 -12.81 14.29 14.03
CA LEU A 56 -12.28 14.44 15.39
C LEU A 56 -13.27 15.12 16.34
N LYS A 57 -14.07 16.06 15.82
CA LYS A 57 -15.11 16.72 16.61
C LYS A 57 -16.28 15.78 16.88
N ASP A 58 -16.72 15.03 15.88
CA ASP A 58 -17.91 14.18 15.96
C ASP A 58 -17.63 12.87 16.72
N GLU A 59 -16.49 12.23 16.45
CA GLU A 59 -16.12 10.94 17.05
C GLU A 59 -15.47 11.11 18.43
N LEU A 60 -14.45 11.97 18.55
CA LEU A 60 -13.72 12.16 19.82
C LEU A 60 -14.28 13.29 20.69
N GLY A 61 -15.13 14.17 20.15
CA GLY A 61 -15.59 15.34 20.89
C GLY A 61 -14.48 16.37 21.14
N PHE A 62 -13.51 16.50 20.23
CA PHE A 62 -12.43 17.47 20.40
C PHE A 62 -12.96 18.91 20.39
N ASP A 63 -12.45 19.72 21.32
CA ASP A 63 -12.70 21.16 21.32
C ASP A 63 -11.80 21.89 20.31
N GLU A 64 -12.09 23.17 20.06
CA GLU A 64 -11.34 23.95 19.06
C GLU A 64 -9.85 24.10 19.38
N THR A 65 -9.49 24.07 20.66
CA THR A 65 -8.09 24.15 21.08
C THR A 65 -7.36 22.85 20.81
N GLN A 66 -7.99 21.71 21.11
CA GLN A 66 -7.51 20.38 20.78
C GLN A 66 -7.36 20.21 19.27
N ILE A 67 -8.33 20.67 18.47
CA ILE A 67 -8.27 20.61 17.01
C ILE A 67 -7.07 21.40 16.47
N LYS A 68 -6.84 22.63 16.96
CA LYS A 68 -5.68 23.44 16.52
C LYS A 68 -4.35 22.75 16.84
N GLN A 69 -4.22 22.17 18.04
CA GLN A 69 -3.03 21.43 18.45
C GLN A 69 -2.83 20.17 17.58
N TYR A 70 -3.90 19.42 17.34
CA TYR A 70 -3.89 18.25 16.47
C TYR A 70 -3.40 18.58 15.05
N LEU A 71 -3.94 19.64 14.43
CA LEU A 71 -3.57 20.01 13.06
C LEU A 71 -2.10 20.41 12.93
N LYS A 72 -1.56 21.10 13.93
CA LYS A 72 -0.14 21.44 13.98
C LYS A 72 0.72 20.18 14.08
N MET A 73 0.39 19.29 15.01
CA MET A 73 1.04 18.00 15.18
C MET A 73 1.00 17.17 13.89
N GLN A 74 -0.18 17.08 13.26
CA GLN A 74 -0.38 16.36 12.01
C GLN A 74 0.47 16.92 10.86
N ALA A 75 0.54 18.25 10.72
CA ALA A 75 1.32 18.88 9.65
C ALA A 75 2.82 18.61 9.82
N GLU A 76 3.35 18.70 11.04
CA GLU A 76 4.74 18.40 11.35
C GLU A 76 5.07 16.93 11.08
N GLN A 77 4.17 16.03 11.47
CA GLN A 77 4.30 14.58 11.25
C GLN A 77 4.26 14.22 9.77
N ARG A 78 3.30 14.77 9.03
CA ARG A 78 3.20 14.58 7.56
C ARG A 78 4.49 14.98 6.86
N LYS A 79 5.11 16.09 7.26
CA LYS A 79 6.39 16.53 6.69
C LYS A 79 7.52 15.52 6.94
N LYS A 80 7.66 15.04 8.18
CA LYS A 80 8.69 14.05 8.56
C LYS A 80 8.50 12.72 7.84
N VAL A 81 7.26 12.22 7.79
CA VAL A 81 6.91 10.98 7.09
C VAL A 81 7.21 11.10 5.59
N LEU A 82 6.84 12.22 4.95
CA LEU A 82 7.10 12.44 3.53
C LEU A 82 8.61 12.43 3.20
N GLN A 83 9.42 13.08 4.04
CA GLN A 83 10.88 13.07 3.88
C GLN A 83 11.44 11.65 3.95
N LEU A 84 11.03 10.89 4.97
CA LEU A 84 11.48 9.52 5.18
C LEU A 84 11.03 8.57 4.05
N GLN A 85 9.80 8.75 3.55
CA GLN A 85 9.30 7.99 2.41
C GLN A 85 10.10 8.27 1.13
N ASN A 86 10.48 9.53 0.88
CA ASN A 86 11.33 9.88 -0.26
C ASN A 86 12.72 9.21 -0.14
N GLU A 87 13.31 9.19 1.04
CA GLU A 87 14.58 8.49 1.29
C GLU A 87 14.46 6.99 1.02
N ILE A 88 13.40 6.34 1.53
CA ILE A 88 13.13 4.92 1.27
C ILE A 88 12.94 4.66 -0.23
N GLN A 89 12.26 5.55 -0.95
CA GLN A 89 12.10 5.42 -2.40
C GLN A 89 13.42 5.53 -3.15
N GLN A 90 14.32 6.42 -2.72
CA GLN A 90 15.67 6.54 -3.30
C GLN A 90 16.49 5.28 -3.07
N ILE A 91 16.45 4.71 -1.85
CA ILE A 91 17.15 3.45 -1.55
C ILE A 91 16.60 2.30 -2.39
N LYS A 92 15.27 2.19 -2.50
CA LYS A 92 14.64 1.18 -3.38
C LYS A 92 15.05 1.34 -4.84
N LYS A 93 15.15 2.58 -5.32
CA LYS A 93 15.64 2.85 -6.69
C LYS A 93 17.08 2.34 -6.85
N GLN A 94 17.97 2.63 -5.90
CA GLN A 94 19.35 2.12 -5.93
C GLN A 94 19.40 0.58 -5.93
N MET A 95 18.52 -0.08 -5.17
CA MET A 95 18.40 -1.54 -5.19
C MET A 95 17.98 -2.05 -6.57
N PHE A 96 17.00 -1.42 -7.21
CA PHE A 96 16.58 -1.80 -8.56
C PHE A 96 17.68 -1.56 -9.59
N ASP A 97 18.38 -0.42 -9.51
CA ASP A 97 19.49 -0.09 -10.40
C ASP A 97 20.63 -1.11 -10.26
N GLU A 98 20.90 -1.62 -9.05
CA GLU A 98 21.92 -2.66 -8.81
C GLU A 98 21.55 -4.00 -9.43
N VAL A 99 20.29 -4.43 -9.30
CA VAL A 99 19.79 -5.68 -9.87
C VAL A 99 19.84 -5.68 -11.41
N LEU A 100 19.81 -4.51 -12.04
CA LEU A 100 19.86 -4.36 -13.50
C LEU A 100 21.28 -4.30 -14.07
N LYS A 101 22.33 -4.36 -13.25
CA LYS A 101 23.73 -4.38 -13.73
C LYS A 101 24.12 -5.75 -14.27
N ASP A 102 25.05 -5.77 -15.23
CA ASP A 102 25.60 -7.01 -15.81
C ASP A 102 26.35 -7.88 -14.78
N SER A 103 26.90 -7.25 -13.73
CA SER A 103 27.55 -7.91 -12.60
C SER A 103 27.11 -7.25 -11.29
N PRO A 104 26.03 -7.71 -10.66
CA PRO A 104 25.54 -7.13 -9.40
C PRO A 104 26.46 -7.47 -8.23
N GLU A 105 26.72 -6.50 -7.36
CA GLU A 105 27.48 -6.68 -6.13
C GLU A 105 26.56 -7.12 -4.98
N PRO A 106 26.67 -8.37 -4.48
CA PRO A 106 25.78 -8.87 -3.42
C PRO A 106 25.94 -8.07 -2.10
N THR A 107 27.14 -7.56 -1.82
CA THR A 107 27.41 -6.75 -0.61
C THR A 107 26.70 -5.39 -0.63
N LEU A 108 26.47 -4.82 -1.81
CA LEU A 108 25.74 -3.56 -1.95
C LEU A 108 24.25 -3.75 -1.64
N SER A 109 23.69 -4.89 -2.03
CA SER A 109 22.29 -5.23 -1.76
C SER A 109 22.01 -5.36 -0.26
N ASP A 110 22.91 -6.01 0.49
CA ASP A 110 22.80 -6.14 1.94
C ASP A 110 22.91 -4.78 2.66
N SER A 111 23.79 -3.91 2.19
CA SER A 111 23.94 -2.55 2.72
C SER A 111 22.67 -1.71 2.49
N LEU A 112 22.09 -1.74 1.29
CA LEU A 112 20.86 -1.02 0.96
C LEU A 112 19.64 -1.57 1.72
N LEU A 113 19.60 -2.89 1.96
CA LEU A 113 18.57 -3.51 2.78
C LEU A 113 18.66 -3.05 4.23
N THR A 114 19.86 -3.04 4.81
CA THR A 114 20.12 -2.56 6.17
C THR A 114 19.68 -1.10 6.32
N LEU A 115 20.06 -0.25 5.35
CA LEU A 115 19.65 1.15 5.33
C LEU A 115 18.13 1.31 5.24
N THR A 116 17.44 0.47 4.45
CA THR A 116 15.98 0.47 4.38
C THR A 116 15.35 0.11 5.73
N GLN A 117 15.90 -0.90 6.42
CA GLN A 117 15.42 -1.31 7.74
C GLN A 117 15.59 -0.19 8.77
N GLU A 118 16.73 0.49 8.80
CA GLU A 118 16.96 1.64 9.67
C GLU A 118 15.90 2.74 9.44
N LYS A 119 15.61 3.08 8.18
CA LYS A 119 14.56 4.06 7.86
C LYS A 119 13.18 3.58 8.29
N MET A 120 12.89 2.29 8.18
CA MET A 120 11.62 1.73 8.64
C MET A 120 11.48 1.83 10.17
N VAL A 121 12.56 1.58 10.93
CA VAL A 121 12.57 1.76 12.39
C VAL A 121 12.24 3.21 12.76
N VAL A 122 12.82 4.18 12.06
CA VAL A 122 12.54 5.61 12.30
C VAL A 122 11.06 5.94 12.03
N LEU A 123 10.46 5.33 11.00
CA LEU A 123 9.04 5.54 10.68
C LEU A 123 8.13 5.01 11.80
N GLU A 124 8.43 3.83 12.34
CA GLU A 124 7.68 3.23 13.44
C GLU A 124 7.82 4.05 14.72
N GLN A 125 9.03 4.54 15.04
CA GLN A 125 9.25 5.43 16.18
C GLN A 125 8.44 6.72 16.07
N LEU A 126 8.40 7.31 14.88
CA LEU A 126 7.64 8.51 14.59
C LEU A 126 6.12 8.27 14.71
N THR A 127 5.65 7.12 14.25
CA THR A 127 4.25 6.71 14.36
C THR A 127 3.85 6.51 15.83
N TYR A 128 4.69 5.84 16.60
CA TYR A 128 4.48 5.65 18.03
C TYR A 128 4.44 7.00 18.78
N SER A 129 5.39 7.91 18.48
CA SER A 129 5.43 9.23 19.12
C SER A 129 4.17 10.04 18.81
N TYR A 130 3.71 10.02 17.56
CA TYR A 130 2.47 10.68 17.14
C TYR A 130 1.24 10.16 17.89
N LEU A 131 1.10 8.83 18.02
CA LEU A 131 0.00 8.23 18.77
C LEU A 131 0.06 8.58 20.26
N LEU A 132 1.27 8.66 20.83
CA LEU A 132 1.47 9.07 22.22
C LEU A 132 1.06 10.54 22.43
N GLU A 133 1.48 11.44 21.54
CA GLU A 133 1.08 12.85 21.56
C GLU A 133 -0.44 13.01 21.40
N LEU A 134 -1.06 12.25 20.48
CA LEU A 134 -2.51 12.21 20.30
C LEU A 134 -3.24 11.76 21.58
N LYS A 135 -2.73 10.73 22.26
CA LYS A 135 -3.27 10.27 23.54
C LYS A 135 -3.16 11.34 24.63
N ASN A 136 -2.05 12.08 24.65
CA ASN A 136 -1.82 13.15 25.63
C ASN A 136 -2.74 14.36 25.39
N LEU A 137 -3.13 14.60 24.14
CA LEU A 137 -4.11 15.62 23.76
C LEU A 137 -5.54 15.29 24.23
N CYS A 138 -5.85 14.00 24.41
CA CYS A 138 -7.17 13.54 24.82
C CYS A 138 -7.39 13.68 26.35
N LYS A 139 -8.54 14.21 26.72
CA LYS A 139 -9.06 14.19 28.10
C LYS A 139 -9.32 12.74 28.53
N PRO A 140 -9.31 12.40 29.83
CA PRO A 140 -9.54 11.03 30.31
C PRO A 140 -10.78 10.37 29.71
N GLU A 141 -11.88 11.12 29.63
CA GLU A 141 -13.17 10.67 29.05
C GLU A 141 -13.10 10.37 27.55
N GLN A 142 -12.16 10.97 26.82
CA GLN A 142 -11.97 10.78 25.37
C GLN A 142 -11.05 9.60 25.04
N ARG A 143 -10.29 9.09 26.02
CA ARG A 143 -9.29 8.03 25.79
C ARG A 143 -9.91 6.69 25.43
N ASP A 144 -11.08 6.37 25.97
CA ASP A 144 -11.79 5.14 25.65
C ASP A 144 -12.30 5.14 24.20
N LYS A 145 -12.80 6.30 23.73
CA LYS A 145 -13.18 6.49 22.32
C LYS A 145 -11.97 6.40 21.38
N LEU A 146 -10.86 7.02 21.76
CA LEU A 146 -9.61 6.91 21.00
C LEU A 146 -9.15 5.45 20.88
N LYS A 147 -9.19 4.68 21.99
CA LYS A 147 -8.84 3.26 21.98
C LYS A 147 -9.73 2.46 21.04
N PHE A 148 -11.04 2.71 21.04
CA PHE A 148 -11.97 2.06 20.13
C PHE A 148 -11.63 2.36 18.66
N LEU A 149 -11.40 3.63 18.32
CA LEU A 149 -11.08 4.05 16.96
C LEU A 149 -9.76 3.50 16.44
N ILE A 150 -8.72 3.47 17.28
CA ILE A 150 -7.45 2.82 16.92
C ILE A 150 -7.67 1.33 16.68
N GLY A 151 -8.44 0.66 17.54
CA GLY A 151 -8.76 -0.76 17.36
C GLY A 151 -9.57 -1.06 16.09
N GLU A 152 -10.52 -0.21 15.74
CA GLU A 152 -11.28 -0.31 14.48
C GLU A 152 -10.37 -0.09 13.26
N PHE A 153 -9.47 0.88 13.31
CA PHE A 153 -8.55 1.16 12.23
C PHE A 153 -7.69 -0.06 11.87
N PHE A 154 -7.16 -0.77 12.88
CA PHE A 154 -6.38 -1.99 12.68
C PHE A 154 -7.24 -3.20 12.29
N ARG A 155 -8.52 -3.25 12.66
CA ARG A 155 -9.44 -4.29 12.18
C ARG A 155 -9.79 -4.12 10.71
N GLN A 156 -9.98 -2.88 10.25
CA GLN A 156 -10.24 -2.57 8.85
C GLN A 156 -8.98 -2.66 7.98
N ASN A 157 -7.80 -2.43 8.56
CA ASN A 157 -6.51 -2.52 7.89
C ASN A 157 -5.60 -3.50 8.64
N PRO A 158 -5.87 -4.81 8.55
CA PRO A 158 -5.06 -5.80 9.25
C PRO A 158 -3.60 -5.73 8.76
N PRO A 159 -2.61 -5.68 9.68
CA PRO A 159 -1.21 -5.79 9.31
C PRO A 159 -1.01 -7.11 8.56
N GLY A 160 -0.60 -7.03 7.29
CA GLY A 160 -0.49 -8.18 6.39
C GLY A 160 -1.49 -8.23 5.23
N GLY A 161 -2.45 -7.29 5.16
CA GLY A 161 -3.25 -7.07 3.95
C GLY A 161 -3.92 -8.34 3.40
N ILE A 162 -4.54 -9.14 4.27
CA ILE A 162 -5.46 -10.18 3.82
C ILE A 162 -6.77 -9.47 3.50
N ASN A 163 -6.88 -8.93 2.29
CA ASN A 163 -8.21 -8.79 1.70
C ASN A 163 -8.80 -10.20 1.70
N SER A 164 -9.87 -10.41 2.44
CA SER A 164 -10.58 -11.71 2.54
C SER A 164 -11.01 -12.26 1.18
N ASP A 165 -11.03 -11.42 0.15
CA ASP A 165 -11.37 -11.76 -1.24
C ASP A 165 -10.16 -12.17 -2.09
N ARG A 166 -8.93 -12.11 -1.56
CA ARG A 166 -7.74 -12.55 -2.29
C ARG A 166 -7.49 -14.03 -1.97
N PRO A 167 -7.42 -14.91 -2.98
CA PRO A 167 -7.04 -16.29 -2.75
C PRO A 167 -5.68 -16.33 -2.00
N PRO A 168 -5.50 -17.29 -1.08
CA PRO A 168 -4.28 -17.37 -0.29
C PRO A 168 -3.05 -17.36 -1.22
N PRO A 169 -1.96 -16.68 -0.83
CA PRO A 169 -0.74 -16.70 -1.61
C PRO A 169 -0.35 -18.17 -1.86
N PRO A 170 0.08 -18.52 -3.09
CA PRO A 170 0.55 -19.87 -3.34
C PRO A 170 1.62 -20.23 -2.31
N PRO A 171 1.65 -21.49 -1.84
CA PRO A 171 2.68 -21.92 -0.90
C PRO A 171 4.07 -21.60 -1.48
N PRO A 172 5.06 -21.29 -0.62
CA PRO A 172 6.44 -21.13 -1.06
C PRO A 172 6.83 -22.31 -1.93
N PHE A 173 7.53 -22.06 -3.05
CA PHE A 173 8.04 -23.12 -3.91
C PHE A 173 8.77 -24.17 -3.04
N GLY A 174 8.18 -25.37 -2.91
CA GLY A 174 8.74 -26.47 -2.12
C GLY A 174 8.05 -26.80 -0.80
N ALA A 175 7.00 -26.10 -0.37
CA ALA A 175 6.21 -26.54 0.78
C ALA A 175 5.20 -27.61 0.34
N GLU A 176 5.47 -28.88 0.69
CA GLU A 176 4.51 -29.98 0.54
C GLU A 176 3.19 -29.63 1.24
N GLN A 177 2.08 -29.77 0.52
CA GLN A 177 0.76 -29.61 1.09
C GLN A 177 0.53 -30.71 2.15
N PRO A 178 0.14 -30.36 3.39
CA PRO A 178 -0.16 -31.38 4.38
C PRO A 178 -1.34 -32.23 3.90
N PRO A 179 -1.34 -33.55 4.18
CA PRO A 179 -2.30 -34.48 3.61
C PRO A 179 -3.73 -34.12 4.03
N HIS A 180 -4.62 -34.04 3.03
CA HIS A 180 -6.05 -33.93 3.25
C HIS A 180 -6.53 -35.15 4.04
N LYS A 181 -6.95 -34.93 5.29
CA LYS A 181 -7.63 -35.94 6.09
C LYS A 181 -9.09 -35.97 5.65
N ASN A 182 -9.50 -37.08 5.04
CA ASN A 182 -10.90 -37.41 4.74
C ASN A 182 -11.72 -37.56 6.02
#